data_AF-A0A941MGW7-F1
#
_entry.id   AF-A0A941MGW7-F1
#
_cell.length_a   1.000
_cell.length_b   1.000
_cell.length_c   1.000
_cell.angle_alpha   90.00
_cell.angle_beta   90.00
_cell.angle_gamma   90.00
#
_symmetry.space_group_name_H-M   'P 1'
#
loop_
_entity.id
_entity.type
_entity.pdbx_description
1 polymer ?
#
loop_
_entity_poly.entity_id
_entity_poly.type
_entity_poly.pdbx_seq_one_letter_code
_entity_poly.pdbx_strand_id
1 'polypeptide(L)'
;THVVTTSARVSHDLAITIKSLANPVPFRRSDKEIWLFFATSRLSGWATCEIGLMRSFDNGATWGPAETIYATPFFNMSHLTKSTPFLFSDGRIGLPVYQEMNQKFPILLVLDAEGRVIDRRRIGKPGKIGYQPMIVPTGPSTAIAFVRPLKSRRPREILISRTTNGGQTWTQPAPINIPNPGGPISALRYDVKHILMAFNDDPDKESNITLALSDLEGKTFRRVGVVARMDSDEKGHTVAYPFLIQSAPGQFDVMYSRPLKTINHVRVSSAWIDHGLQQGTAQP
;
A
#
# COMPACT_ATOMS: atom_id res chain seq x y z
N THR A 1 17.20 13.45 13.16
CA THR A 1 16.01 12.73 12.65
C THR A 1 14.77 13.51 13.02
N HIS A 2 13.90 13.84 12.08
CA HIS A 2 12.64 14.56 12.39
C HIS A 2 11.57 13.54 12.80
N VAL A 3 11.02 13.65 14.01
CA VAL A 3 9.97 12.77 14.51
C VAL A 3 8.62 13.46 14.32
N VAL A 4 7.78 12.91 13.45
CA VAL A 4 6.44 13.47 13.16
C VAL A 4 5.51 13.36 14.38
N THR A 5 5.46 12.18 14.99
CA THR A 5 4.60 11.91 16.15
C THR A 5 5.11 10.69 16.93
N THR A 6 4.58 10.50 18.14
CA THR A 6 4.85 9.36 19.03
C THR A 6 3.53 8.84 19.59
N SER A 7 3.53 7.61 20.11
CA SER A 7 2.34 7.07 20.79
C SER A 7 1.90 7.94 21.97
N ALA A 8 2.84 8.57 22.69
CA ALA A 8 2.55 9.52 23.77
C ALA A 8 1.80 10.77 23.27
N ARG A 9 2.26 11.38 22.17
CA ARG A 9 1.58 12.53 21.55
C ARG A 9 0.17 12.16 21.09
N VAL A 10 0.03 11.06 20.36
CA VAL A 10 -1.28 10.59 19.89
C VAL A 10 -2.21 10.26 21.06
N SER A 11 -1.66 9.72 22.16
CA SER A 11 -2.47 9.45 23.37
C SER A 11 -3.02 10.73 24.00
N HIS A 12 -2.20 11.78 24.03
CA HIS A 12 -2.63 13.10 24.48
C HIS A 12 -3.70 13.69 23.58
N ASP A 13 -3.47 13.72 22.26
CA ASP A 13 -4.39 14.30 21.28
C ASP A 13 -5.78 13.62 21.28
N LEU A 14 -5.81 12.30 21.49
CA LEU A 14 -7.05 11.50 21.50
C LEU A 14 -7.65 11.27 22.90
N ALA A 15 -6.99 11.75 23.96
CA ALA A 15 -7.36 11.50 25.36
C ALA A 15 -7.58 10.00 25.72
N ILE A 16 -6.79 9.11 25.11
CA ILE A 16 -6.83 7.65 25.32
C ILE A 16 -5.42 7.06 25.25
N THR A 17 -5.17 5.94 25.92
CA THR A 17 -3.85 5.29 25.85
C THR A 17 -3.62 4.58 24.52
N ILE A 18 -2.62 5.04 23.75
CA ILE A 18 -2.10 4.37 22.56
C ILE A 18 -0.77 3.69 22.88
N LYS A 19 -0.70 2.38 22.67
CA LYS A 19 0.50 1.58 22.96
C LYS A 19 1.53 1.67 21.83
N SER A 20 1.08 1.59 20.58
CA SER A 20 1.97 1.64 19.42
C SER A 20 1.33 2.24 18.19
N LEU A 21 2.19 2.75 17.31
CA LEU A 21 1.84 3.28 15.99
C LEU A 21 2.50 2.40 14.93
N ALA A 22 1.81 2.20 13.81
CA ALA A 22 2.32 1.37 12.72
C ALA A 22 1.73 1.77 11.37
N ASN A 23 2.23 1.17 10.29
CA ASN A 23 1.76 1.38 8.92
C ASN A 23 1.51 2.85 8.54
N PRO A 24 2.50 3.75 8.69
CA PRO A 24 2.36 5.10 8.20
C PRO A 24 2.19 5.09 6.67
N VAL A 25 1.22 5.83 6.18
CA VAL A 25 0.95 6.02 4.76
C VAL A 25 0.73 7.52 4.51
N PRO A 26 1.70 8.22 3.89
CA PRO A 26 1.54 9.60 3.51
C PRO A 26 0.68 9.74 2.25
N PHE A 27 -0.06 10.85 2.17
CA PHE A 27 -0.91 11.20 1.05
C PHE A 27 -0.82 12.71 0.79
N ARG A 28 -0.37 13.08 -0.40
CA ARG A 28 -0.33 14.48 -0.81
C ARG A 28 -1.71 14.90 -1.31
N ARG A 29 -2.41 15.72 -0.53
CA ARG A 29 -3.77 16.20 -0.84
C ARG A 29 -3.74 17.38 -1.81
N SER A 30 -2.74 18.25 -1.65
CA SER A 30 -2.43 19.40 -2.50
C SER A 30 -0.94 19.77 -2.36
N ASP A 31 -0.48 20.81 -3.07
CA ASP A 31 0.94 21.22 -3.09
C ASP A 31 1.53 21.56 -1.72
N LYS A 32 0.70 21.96 -0.75
CA LYS A 32 1.13 22.30 0.62
C LYS A 32 0.57 21.37 1.68
N GLU A 33 -0.30 20.45 1.30
CA GLU A 33 -1.08 19.65 2.22
C GLU A 33 -0.72 18.17 2.15
N ILE A 34 -0.28 17.62 3.27
CA ILE A 34 0.05 16.21 3.43
C ILE A 34 -0.78 15.63 4.55
N TRP A 35 -1.47 14.54 4.26
CA TRP A 35 -2.18 13.73 5.24
C TRP A 35 -1.34 12.50 5.54
N LEU A 36 -1.26 12.13 6.81
CA LEU A 36 -0.59 10.93 7.27
C LEU A 36 -1.61 10.04 7.95
N PHE A 37 -1.94 8.93 7.28
CA PHE A 37 -2.74 7.88 7.89
C PHE A 37 -1.83 6.85 8.54
N PHE A 38 -2.22 6.31 9.69
CA PHE A 38 -1.44 5.30 10.41
C PHE A 38 -2.34 4.42 11.26
N ALA A 39 -1.87 3.23 11.59
CA ALA A 39 -2.53 2.35 12.54
C ALA A 39 -2.19 2.77 13.98
N THR A 40 -3.22 2.94 14.81
CA THR A 40 -3.11 3.16 16.25
C THR A 40 -3.55 1.92 17.01
N SER A 41 -2.68 1.36 17.83
CA SER A 41 -2.96 0.15 18.61
C SER A 41 -3.14 0.52 20.09
N ARG A 42 -4.34 0.26 20.64
CA ARG A 42 -4.64 0.44 22.08
C ARG A 42 -4.19 -0.77 22.90
N LEU A 43 -4.41 -1.97 22.35
CA LEU A 43 -4.03 -3.26 22.93
C LEU A 43 -3.04 -3.96 22.01
N SER A 44 -2.13 -4.78 22.54
CA SER A 44 -1.17 -5.51 21.69
C SER A 44 -1.88 -6.34 20.62
N GLY A 45 -1.45 -6.18 19.37
CA GLY A 45 -1.94 -6.95 18.23
C GLY A 45 -2.65 -6.09 17.19
N TRP A 46 -2.70 -6.60 15.95
CA TRP A 46 -3.25 -5.87 14.81
C TRP A 46 -4.78 -5.85 14.77
N ALA A 47 -5.43 -6.85 15.38
CA ALA A 47 -6.88 -7.01 15.35
C ALA A 47 -7.65 -5.86 16.03
N THR A 48 -6.98 -5.13 16.91
CA THR A 48 -7.56 -4.06 17.73
C THR A 48 -7.15 -2.66 17.25
N CYS A 49 -6.43 -2.56 16.13
CA CYS A 49 -5.98 -1.29 15.61
C CYS A 49 -7.14 -0.47 15.04
N GLU A 50 -7.02 0.84 15.20
CA GLU A 50 -7.85 1.86 14.55
C GLU A 50 -6.99 2.66 13.58
N ILE A 51 -7.62 3.50 12.76
CA ILE A 51 -6.90 4.37 11.82
C ILE A 51 -6.81 5.76 12.44
N GLY A 52 -5.58 6.24 12.65
CA GLY A 52 -5.27 7.62 12.97
C GLY A 52 -5.00 8.44 11.71
N LEU A 53 -5.28 9.73 11.79
CA LEU A 53 -4.98 10.73 10.76
C LEU A 53 -4.31 11.94 11.42
N MET A 54 -3.23 12.42 10.82
CA MET A 54 -2.65 13.74 11.09
C MET A 54 -2.50 14.50 9.78
N ARG A 55 -2.65 15.82 9.83
CA ARG A 55 -2.52 16.69 8.65
C ARG A 55 -1.41 17.71 8.85
N SER A 56 -0.73 18.02 7.75
CA SER A 56 0.25 19.10 7.64
C SER A 56 -0.20 20.02 6.51
N PHE A 57 -0.14 21.33 6.72
CA PHE A 57 -0.50 22.38 5.75
C PHE A 57 0.72 23.20 5.28
N ASP A 58 1.92 22.74 5.63
CA ASP A 58 3.21 23.37 5.34
C ASP A 58 4.24 22.35 4.82
N ASN A 59 3.78 21.38 4.02
CA ASN A 59 4.63 20.36 3.40
C ASN A 59 5.40 19.46 4.37
N GLY A 60 4.82 19.17 5.53
CA GLY A 60 5.35 18.25 6.52
C GLY A 60 6.29 18.89 7.53
N ALA A 61 6.44 20.22 7.53
CA ALA A 61 7.27 20.94 8.49
C ALA A 61 6.62 20.94 9.89
N THR A 62 5.30 21.11 9.96
CA THR A 62 4.50 20.95 11.18
C THR A 62 3.30 20.06 10.92
N TRP A 63 2.79 19.46 12.01
CA TRP A 63 1.68 18.53 11.98
C TRP A 63 0.65 18.91 13.03
N GLY A 64 -0.62 18.97 12.64
CA GLY A 64 -1.76 19.18 13.54
C GLY A 64 -1.98 18.02 14.52
N PRO A 65 -3.02 18.10 15.36
CA PRO A 65 -3.36 17.03 16.29
C PRO A 65 -3.76 15.74 15.54
N ALA A 66 -3.60 14.60 16.19
CA ALA A 66 -4.11 13.33 15.69
C ALA A 66 -5.63 13.24 15.83
N GLU A 67 -6.27 12.63 14.83
CA GLU A 67 -7.70 12.35 14.78
C GLU A 67 -7.94 10.85 14.53
N THR A 68 -9.04 10.31 15.05
CA THR A 68 -9.47 8.94 14.74
C THR A 68 -10.38 8.93 13.52
N ILE A 69 -10.07 8.06 12.55
CA ILE A 69 -10.95 7.73 11.44
C ILE A 69 -11.90 6.60 11.86
N TYR A 70 -13.20 6.87 11.82
CA TYR A 70 -14.24 5.90 12.14
C TYR A 70 -14.69 5.16 10.88
N ALA A 71 -14.15 3.96 10.66
CA ALA A 71 -14.47 3.08 9.54
C ALA A 71 -15.81 2.33 9.72
N THR A 72 -16.27 2.17 10.97
CA THR A 72 -17.58 1.58 11.30
C THR A 72 -18.26 2.34 12.44
N PRO A 73 -19.59 2.44 12.46
CA PRO A 73 -20.33 3.14 13.52
C PRO A 73 -20.26 2.44 14.88
N PHE A 74 -20.01 1.12 14.89
CA PHE A 74 -19.86 0.31 16.09
C PHE A 74 -18.55 -0.46 16.04
N PHE A 75 -17.85 -0.57 17.18
CA PHE A 75 -16.59 -1.31 17.33
C PHE A 75 -15.57 -1.00 16.21
N ASN A 76 -15.10 0.26 16.16
CA ASN A 76 -14.16 0.80 15.16
C ASN A 76 -12.74 0.22 15.26
N MET A 77 -12.63 -1.10 15.26
CA MET A 77 -11.40 -1.85 15.42
C MET A 77 -11.13 -2.65 14.15
N SER A 78 -9.89 -3.10 14.03
CA SER A 78 -9.45 -4.03 13.00
C SER A 78 -9.31 -3.47 11.59
N HIS A 79 -9.29 -2.14 11.44
CA HIS A 79 -9.04 -1.52 10.14
C HIS A 79 -7.63 -0.94 10.15
N LEU A 80 -6.83 -1.32 9.17
CA LEU A 80 -5.45 -0.88 9.08
C LEU A 80 -5.13 -0.38 7.68
N THR A 81 -4.32 0.66 7.62
CA THR A 81 -3.73 1.16 6.38
C THR A 81 -2.49 0.35 6.02
N LYS A 82 -2.14 0.33 4.73
CA LYS A 82 -0.80 -0.10 4.28
C LYS A 82 -0.37 0.49 2.95
N SER A 83 -1.34 0.90 2.13
CA SER A 83 -1.14 1.32 0.75
C SER A 83 -1.60 2.76 0.57
N THR A 84 -0.96 3.47 -0.37
CA THR A 84 -1.17 4.89 -0.64
C THR A 84 -2.63 5.18 -1.03
N PRO A 85 -3.26 6.23 -0.47
CA PRO A 85 -4.58 6.69 -0.92
C PRO A 85 -4.51 7.30 -2.32
N PHE A 86 -5.69 7.45 -2.95
CA PHE A 86 -5.85 8.10 -4.25
C PHE A 86 -7.03 9.08 -4.22
N LEU A 87 -7.05 10.04 -5.15
CA LEU A 87 -8.17 10.95 -5.33
C LEU A 87 -9.18 10.39 -6.33
N PHE A 88 -10.45 10.50 -5.99
CA PHE A 88 -11.53 10.44 -6.97
C PHE A 88 -11.59 11.75 -7.76
N SER A 89 -12.23 11.72 -8.93
CA SER A 89 -12.39 12.91 -9.79
C SER A 89 -13.21 14.03 -9.14
N ASP A 90 -14.05 13.72 -8.16
CA ASP A 90 -14.86 14.66 -7.41
C ASP A 90 -14.20 15.15 -6.11
N GLY A 91 -12.91 14.85 -5.92
CA GLY A 91 -12.14 15.30 -4.76
C GLY A 91 -12.31 14.45 -3.50
N ARG A 92 -13.15 13.40 -3.52
CA ARG A 92 -13.17 12.38 -2.48
C ARG A 92 -11.85 11.61 -2.44
N ILE A 93 -11.57 10.96 -1.32
CA ILE A 93 -10.35 10.19 -1.11
C ILE A 93 -10.69 8.70 -1.04
N GLY A 94 -10.02 7.89 -1.86
CA GLY A 94 -10.04 6.44 -1.74
C GLY A 94 -8.88 5.98 -0.86
N LEU A 95 -9.19 5.41 0.30
CA LEU A 95 -8.21 4.89 1.25
C LEU A 95 -8.25 3.35 1.23
N PRO A 96 -7.22 2.67 0.69
CA PRO A 96 -7.10 1.23 0.75
C PRO A 96 -6.81 0.79 2.20
N VAL A 97 -7.67 -0.06 2.75
CA VAL A 97 -7.53 -0.62 4.10
C VAL A 97 -7.74 -2.12 4.07
N TYR A 98 -7.43 -2.77 5.18
CA TYR A 98 -7.69 -4.19 5.36
C TYR A 98 -8.25 -4.49 6.74
N GLN A 99 -9.08 -5.53 6.80
CA GLN A 99 -9.55 -6.10 8.05
C GLN A 99 -8.61 -7.21 8.53
N GLU A 100 -8.41 -7.33 9.84
CA GLU A 100 -7.58 -8.39 10.47
C GLU A 100 -8.39 -9.37 11.32
N MET A 101 -9.44 -8.91 11.99
CA MET A 101 -10.18 -9.64 13.02
C MET A 101 -11.13 -10.65 12.37
N ASN A 102 -11.09 -11.88 12.87
CA ASN A 102 -11.80 -13.08 12.41
C ASN A 102 -11.42 -13.53 11.00
N GLN A 103 -11.55 -12.66 10.00
CA GLN A 103 -11.19 -12.92 8.62
C GLN A 103 -10.42 -11.75 8.06
N LYS A 104 -9.32 -12.05 7.36
CA LYS A 104 -8.52 -11.04 6.67
C LYS A 104 -9.09 -10.79 5.28
N PHE A 105 -9.41 -9.54 4.95
CA PHE A 105 -9.90 -9.18 3.63
C PHE A 105 -9.67 -7.70 3.28
N PRO A 106 -9.66 -7.35 1.97
CA PRO A 106 -9.39 -6.00 1.50
C PRO A 106 -10.66 -5.15 1.47
N ILE A 107 -10.47 -3.86 1.75
CA ILE A 107 -11.54 -2.86 1.84
C ILE A 107 -11.04 -1.57 1.19
N LEU A 108 -11.95 -0.83 0.55
CA LEU A 108 -11.78 0.57 0.17
C LEU A 108 -12.69 1.41 1.07
N LEU A 109 -12.10 2.32 1.86
CA LEU A 109 -12.86 3.40 2.48
C LEU A 109 -12.93 4.57 1.50
N VAL A 110 -14.10 5.19 1.40
CA VAL A 110 -14.27 6.47 0.68
C VAL A 110 -14.46 7.54 1.72
N LEU A 111 -13.59 8.54 1.69
CA LEU A 111 -13.60 9.67 2.59
C LEU A 111 -14.06 10.93 1.82
N ASP A 112 -14.79 11.81 2.49
CA ASP A 112 -15.06 13.17 2.00
C ASP A 112 -13.78 14.03 2.01
N ALA A 113 -13.91 15.31 1.62
CA ALA A 113 -12.77 16.22 1.54
C ALA A 113 -12.16 16.53 2.92
N GLU A 114 -12.93 16.37 3.99
CA GLU A 114 -12.53 16.59 5.39
C GLU A 114 -11.94 15.33 6.03
N GLY A 115 -12.06 14.17 5.38
CA GLY A 115 -11.51 12.90 5.84
C GLY A 115 -12.49 12.03 6.61
N ARG A 116 -13.78 12.35 6.60
CA ARG A 116 -14.83 11.51 7.19
C ARG A 116 -15.14 10.35 6.26
N VAL A 117 -15.28 9.16 6.80
CA VAL A 117 -15.68 7.98 6.03
C VAL A 117 -17.16 8.11 5.68
N ILE A 118 -17.46 8.16 4.38
CA ILE A 118 -18.82 8.25 3.83
C ILE A 118 -19.26 6.96 3.13
N ASP A 119 -18.31 6.05 2.86
CA ASP A 119 -18.60 4.74 2.28
C ASP A 119 -17.51 3.73 2.66
N ARG A 120 -17.90 2.45 2.75
CA ARG A 120 -17.00 1.33 3.04
C ARG A 120 -17.32 0.19 2.09
N ARG A 121 -16.41 -0.05 1.15
CA ARG A 121 -16.60 -0.99 0.05
C ARG A 121 -15.67 -2.17 0.19
N ARG A 122 -16.23 -3.37 0.18
CA ARG A 122 -15.44 -4.61 0.22
C ARG A 122 -14.88 -4.93 -1.16
N ILE A 123 -13.64 -5.40 -1.22
CA ILE A 123 -13.02 -5.88 -2.45
C ILE A 123 -13.21 -7.40 -2.54
N GLY A 124 -14.15 -7.82 -3.39
CA GLY A 124 -14.56 -9.21 -3.53
C GLY A 124 -15.42 -9.74 -2.39
N LYS A 125 -15.80 -11.01 -2.48
CA LYS A 125 -16.58 -11.74 -1.46
C LYS A 125 -15.68 -12.20 -0.31
N PRO A 126 -16.26 -12.42 0.90
CA PRO A 126 -15.54 -13.06 2.00
C PRO A 126 -14.87 -14.37 1.62
N GLY A 127 -13.66 -14.58 2.12
CA GLY A 127 -12.85 -15.77 1.85
C GLY A 127 -11.41 -15.59 2.31
N LYS A 128 -10.67 -16.70 2.41
CA LYS A 128 -9.26 -16.73 2.82
C LYS A 128 -8.31 -16.58 1.62
N ILE A 129 -8.46 -15.51 0.84
CA ILE A 129 -7.66 -15.34 -0.39
C ILE A 129 -6.52 -14.33 -0.18
N GLY A 130 -6.84 -13.09 0.19
CA GLY A 130 -5.89 -12.01 0.43
C GLY A 130 -6.53 -10.84 1.14
N TYR A 131 -5.75 -9.81 1.50
CA TYR A 131 -6.24 -8.81 2.45
C TYR A 131 -5.70 -7.40 2.29
N GLN A 132 -4.40 -7.18 2.06
CA GLN A 132 -3.86 -5.81 1.91
C GLN A 132 -3.93 -5.39 0.43
N PRO A 133 -4.81 -4.43 0.05
CA PRO A 133 -4.94 -4.00 -1.34
C PRO A 133 -4.02 -2.80 -1.62
N MET A 134 -3.37 -2.80 -2.78
CA MET A 134 -2.82 -1.61 -3.44
C MET A 134 -3.71 -1.28 -4.63
N ILE A 135 -4.36 -0.12 -4.61
CA ILE A 135 -5.33 0.28 -5.64
C ILE A 135 -4.68 1.29 -6.59
N VAL A 136 -4.80 1.02 -7.89
CA VAL A 136 -4.33 1.92 -8.95
C VAL A 136 -5.50 2.24 -9.87
N PRO A 137 -5.97 3.50 -9.94
CA PRO A 137 -6.93 3.95 -10.94
C PRO A 137 -6.39 3.73 -12.37
N THR A 138 -7.18 3.04 -13.19
CA THR A 138 -6.82 2.70 -14.58
C THR A 138 -7.56 3.55 -15.61
N GLY A 139 -8.65 4.21 -15.21
CA GLY A 139 -9.44 5.11 -16.03
C GLY A 139 -10.48 5.87 -15.20
N PRO A 140 -11.45 6.56 -15.83
CA PRO A 140 -12.45 7.37 -15.12
C PRO A 140 -13.30 6.58 -14.11
N SER A 141 -13.63 5.33 -14.42
CA SER A 141 -14.40 4.43 -13.55
C SER A 141 -13.73 3.09 -13.31
N THR A 142 -12.54 2.86 -13.86
CA THR A 142 -11.83 1.58 -13.76
C THR A 142 -10.64 1.67 -12.82
N ALA A 143 -10.41 0.62 -12.06
CA ALA A 143 -9.22 0.49 -11.22
C ALA A 143 -8.85 -0.98 -11.01
N ILE A 144 -7.59 -1.20 -10.68
CA ILE A 144 -7.05 -2.50 -10.26
C ILE A 144 -6.70 -2.42 -8.78
N ALA A 145 -7.01 -3.49 -8.04
CA ALA A 145 -6.47 -3.77 -6.72
C ALA A 145 -5.53 -4.96 -6.81
N PHE A 146 -4.23 -4.73 -6.59
CA PHE A 146 -3.27 -5.79 -6.31
C PHE A 146 -3.38 -6.17 -4.83
N VAL A 147 -3.70 -7.42 -4.55
CA VAL A 147 -3.99 -7.87 -3.20
C VAL A 147 -2.92 -8.83 -2.73
N ARG A 148 -2.34 -8.54 -1.56
CA ARG A 148 -1.38 -9.40 -0.86
C ARG A 148 -2.00 -10.78 -0.58
N PRO A 149 -1.38 -11.88 -1.02
CA PRO A 149 -1.86 -13.22 -0.69
C PRO A 149 -1.65 -13.54 0.80
N LEU A 150 -2.50 -14.39 1.35
CA LEU A 150 -2.26 -14.96 2.67
C LEU A 150 -1.06 -15.92 2.63
N LYS A 151 -0.22 -15.91 3.66
CA LYS A 151 0.94 -16.84 3.76
C LYS A 151 0.57 -18.32 3.67
N SER A 152 -0.67 -18.66 4.06
CA SER A 152 -1.22 -20.03 4.00
C SER A 152 -1.70 -20.44 2.60
N ARG A 153 -1.86 -19.50 1.67
CA ARG A 153 -2.37 -19.80 0.32
C ARG A 153 -1.29 -20.47 -0.53
N ARG A 154 -1.71 -21.36 -1.43
CA ARG A 154 -0.88 -21.93 -2.52
C ARG A 154 -1.68 -21.92 -3.84
N PRO A 155 -1.06 -21.66 -4.99
CA PRO A 155 0.28 -21.06 -5.15
C PRO A 155 0.36 -19.67 -4.49
N ARG A 156 1.59 -19.26 -4.13
CA ARG A 156 1.85 -17.97 -3.46
C ARG A 156 2.13 -16.91 -4.52
N GLU A 157 1.05 -16.27 -4.92
CA GLU A 157 0.99 -15.36 -6.05
C GLU A 157 0.26 -14.08 -5.66
N ILE A 158 0.67 -12.95 -6.26
CA ILE A 158 -0.11 -11.73 -6.18
C ILE A 158 -1.52 -12.02 -6.69
N LEU A 159 -2.51 -11.42 -6.03
CA LEU A 159 -3.90 -11.52 -6.47
C LEU A 159 -4.31 -10.20 -7.12
N ILE A 160 -5.24 -10.27 -8.05
CA ILE A 160 -5.83 -9.11 -8.71
C ILE A 160 -7.35 -9.09 -8.55
N SER A 161 -7.88 -7.92 -8.26
CA SER A 161 -9.31 -7.61 -8.33
C SER A 161 -9.52 -6.34 -9.13
N ARG A 162 -10.65 -6.22 -9.84
CA ARG A 162 -10.94 -5.12 -10.75
C ARG A 162 -12.28 -4.49 -10.44
N THR A 163 -12.39 -3.20 -10.71
CA THR A 163 -13.65 -2.46 -10.73
C THR A 163 -13.81 -1.76 -12.07
N THR A 164 -15.05 -1.60 -12.52
CA THR A 164 -15.43 -0.85 -13.73
C THR A 164 -16.44 0.26 -13.43
N ASN A 165 -16.82 0.43 -12.17
CA ASN A 165 -17.88 1.34 -11.71
C ASN A 165 -17.41 2.23 -10.56
N GLY A 166 -16.17 2.73 -10.62
CA GLY A 166 -15.63 3.67 -9.64
C GLY A 166 -15.39 3.06 -8.26
N GLY A 167 -15.11 1.76 -8.21
CA GLY A 167 -14.86 1.03 -6.98
C GLY A 167 -16.11 0.65 -6.20
N GLN A 168 -17.32 0.81 -6.75
CA GLN A 168 -18.58 0.41 -6.12
C GLN A 168 -18.64 -1.11 -5.91
N THR A 169 -18.27 -1.86 -6.94
CA THR A 169 -18.11 -3.32 -6.85
C THR A 169 -16.79 -3.75 -7.44
N TRP A 170 -16.33 -4.93 -6.99
CA TRP A 170 -15.03 -5.48 -7.31
C TRP A 170 -15.15 -6.96 -7.67
N THR A 171 -14.39 -7.43 -8.66
CA THR A 171 -14.29 -8.87 -8.97
C THR A 171 -13.67 -9.64 -7.80
N GLN A 172 -13.88 -10.95 -7.74
CA GLN A 172 -13.17 -11.76 -6.75
C GLN A 172 -11.65 -11.67 -6.97
N PRO A 173 -10.82 -11.46 -5.92
CA PRO A 173 -9.38 -11.55 -6.04
C PRO A 173 -8.97 -12.92 -6.60
N ALA A 174 -8.28 -12.90 -7.73
CA ALA A 174 -7.78 -14.09 -8.42
C ALA A 174 -6.26 -14.01 -8.58
N PRO A 175 -5.52 -15.12 -8.52
CA PRO A 175 -4.08 -15.09 -8.70
C PRO A 175 -3.67 -14.59 -10.09
N ILE A 176 -2.53 -13.91 -10.14
CA ILE A 176 -1.75 -13.64 -11.35
C ILE A 176 -0.43 -14.38 -11.20
N ASN A 177 0.14 -14.92 -12.29
CA ASN A 177 1.37 -15.75 -12.31
C ASN A 177 2.65 -14.94 -11.94
N ILE A 178 2.59 -14.18 -10.85
CA ILE A 178 3.63 -13.35 -10.27
C ILE A 178 3.80 -13.83 -8.83
N PRO A 179 4.92 -14.52 -8.53
CA PRO A 179 5.15 -15.09 -7.23
C PRO A 179 5.29 -13.98 -6.18
N ASN A 180 4.77 -14.24 -4.99
CA ASN A 180 4.90 -13.32 -3.86
C ASN A 180 4.75 -14.08 -2.54
N PRO A 181 5.65 -13.91 -1.56
CA PRO A 181 5.68 -14.74 -0.35
C PRO A 181 4.61 -14.33 0.67
N GLY A 182 3.65 -13.52 0.23
CA GLY A 182 2.78 -12.74 1.09
C GLY A 182 3.52 -11.53 1.65
N GLY A 183 4.34 -10.84 0.86
CA GLY A 183 4.90 -9.51 1.17
C GLY A 183 3.99 -8.39 0.65
N PRO A 184 4.06 -7.16 1.19
CA PRO A 184 3.29 -6.03 0.66
C PRO A 184 3.65 -5.69 -0.79
N ILE A 185 2.69 -5.09 -1.49
CA ILE A 185 2.81 -4.64 -2.87
C ILE A 185 2.64 -3.13 -2.87
N SER A 186 3.52 -2.41 -3.58
CA SER A 186 3.35 -0.99 -3.84
C SER A 186 3.30 -0.77 -5.34
N ALA A 187 2.38 0.06 -5.82
CA ALA A 187 2.17 0.24 -7.25
C ALA A 187 1.64 1.65 -7.55
N LEU A 188 1.94 2.18 -8.72
CA LEU A 188 1.40 3.46 -9.17
C LEU A 188 1.16 3.44 -10.67
N ARG A 189 0.36 4.40 -11.16
CA ARG A 189 0.19 4.61 -12.59
C ARG A 189 1.49 5.17 -13.16
N TYR A 190 2.15 4.44 -14.06
CA TYR A 190 3.43 4.83 -14.65
C TYR A 190 3.22 5.83 -15.78
N ASP A 191 2.34 5.47 -16.71
CA ASP A 191 1.97 6.28 -17.88
C ASP A 191 0.51 5.96 -18.31
N VAL A 192 0.11 6.43 -19.49
CA VAL A 192 -1.25 6.20 -20.01
C VAL A 192 -1.57 4.73 -20.32
N LYS A 193 -0.59 3.83 -20.37
CA LYS A 193 -0.73 2.40 -20.73
C LYS A 193 -0.28 1.44 -19.64
N HIS A 194 0.51 1.89 -18.67
CA HIS A 194 1.21 0.99 -17.75
C HIS A 194 1.06 1.37 -16.27
N ILE A 195 1.19 0.34 -15.44
CA ILE A 195 1.31 0.40 -13.99
C ILE A 195 2.70 -0.09 -13.61
N LEU A 196 3.42 0.67 -12.79
CA LEU A 196 4.69 0.24 -12.19
C LEU A 196 4.43 -0.36 -10.80
N MET A 197 4.98 -1.52 -10.54
CA MET A 197 4.86 -2.25 -9.27
C MET A 197 6.23 -2.49 -8.64
N ALA A 198 6.29 -2.44 -7.32
CA ALA A 198 7.40 -2.88 -6.48
C ALA A 198 6.91 -3.96 -5.51
N PHE A 199 7.55 -5.13 -5.53
CA PHE A 199 7.13 -6.30 -4.76
C PHE A 199 8.29 -7.28 -4.53
N ASN A 200 8.07 -8.24 -3.63
CA ASN A 200 8.94 -9.41 -3.49
C ASN A 200 8.57 -10.45 -4.55
N ASP A 201 9.48 -10.72 -5.48
CA ASP A 201 9.29 -11.64 -6.61
C ASP A 201 9.91 -13.00 -6.29
N ASP A 202 9.26 -13.72 -5.38
CA ASP A 202 9.69 -15.02 -4.86
C ASP A 202 8.47 -15.63 -4.16
N PRO A 203 8.15 -16.92 -4.37
CA PRO A 203 6.95 -17.49 -3.78
C PRO A 203 7.10 -17.70 -2.27
N ASP A 204 8.30 -17.72 -1.71
CA ASP A 204 8.59 -18.28 -0.39
C ASP A 204 9.25 -17.28 0.56
N LYS A 205 10.13 -16.40 0.05
CA LYS A 205 10.97 -15.51 0.85
C LYS A 205 10.89 -14.06 0.39
N GLU A 206 10.99 -13.12 1.33
CA GLU A 206 11.15 -11.69 1.03
C GLU A 206 12.62 -11.42 0.63
N SER A 207 13.04 -11.98 -0.51
CA SER A 207 14.44 -12.10 -0.95
C SER A 207 14.92 -10.96 -1.85
N ASN A 208 13.99 -10.24 -2.47
CA ASN A 208 14.28 -9.16 -3.40
C ASN A 208 13.19 -8.09 -3.38
N ILE A 209 13.52 -6.87 -3.82
CA ILE A 209 12.53 -5.90 -4.29
C ILE A 209 12.69 -5.79 -5.80
N THR A 210 11.71 -6.30 -6.52
CA THR A 210 11.64 -6.30 -7.98
C THR A 210 10.65 -5.26 -8.45
N LEU A 211 11.01 -4.57 -9.53
CA LEU A 211 10.13 -3.69 -10.28
C LEU A 211 9.57 -4.42 -11.50
N ALA A 212 8.28 -4.27 -11.76
CA ALA A 212 7.64 -4.76 -12.98
C ALA A 212 6.60 -3.76 -13.51
N LEU A 213 6.45 -3.75 -14.84
CA LEU A 213 5.38 -3.03 -15.51
C LEU A 213 4.25 -3.98 -15.89
N SER A 214 3.03 -3.53 -15.68
CA SER A 214 1.81 -4.20 -16.12
C SER A 214 1.00 -3.30 -17.02
N ASP A 215 0.20 -3.87 -17.92
CA ASP A 215 -0.86 -3.11 -18.59
C ASP A 215 -1.95 -2.65 -17.60
N LEU A 216 -2.84 -1.78 -18.06
CA LEU A 216 -3.96 -1.26 -17.27
C LEU A 216 -5.05 -2.28 -16.93
N GLU A 217 -4.96 -3.49 -17.48
CA GLU A 217 -5.87 -4.59 -17.18
C GLU A 217 -5.22 -5.59 -16.23
N GLY A 218 -3.94 -5.45 -15.88
CA GLY A 218 -3.22 -6.40 -15.06
C GLY A 218 -3.12 -7.77 -15.73
N LYS A 219 -3.03 -7.82 -17.07
CA LYS A 219 -2.96 -9.06 -17.85
C LYS A 219 -1.54 -9.43 -18.23
N THR A 220 -0.73 -8.43 -18.59
CA THR A 220 0.69 -8.60 -18.88
C THR A 220 1.54 -8.09 -17.73
N PHE A 221 2.68 -8.74 -17.50
CA PHE A 221 3.66 -8.33 -16.49
C PHE A 221 5.06 -8.54 -17.04
N ARG A 222 5.87 -7.48 -17.03
CA ARG A 222 7.27 -7.51 -17.46
C ARG A 222 8.14 -6.98 -16.35
N ARG A 223 9.01 -7.84 -15.82
CA ARG A 223 10.03 -7.45 -14.84
C ARG A 223 11.00 -6.50 -15.52
N VAL A 224 11.26 -5.36 -14.90
CA VAL A 224 12.20 -4.36 -15.42
C VAL A 224 13.54 -4.40 -14.69
N GLY A 225 13.55 -4.89 -13.45
CA GLY A 225 14.80 -5.11 -12.73
C GLY A 225 14.63 -5.28 -11.24
N VAL A 226 15.71 -5.67 -10.58
CA VAL A 226 15.77 -5.87 -9.13
C VAL A 226 16.53 -4.70 -8.52
N VAL A 227 15.88 -3.94 -7.63
CA VAL A 227 16.47 -2.75 -7.00
C VAL A 227 17.10 -3.04 -5.63
N ALA A 228 16.75 -4.18 -5.04
CA ALA A 228 17.36 -4.66 -3.80
C ALA A 228 17.33 -6.18 -3.73
N ARG A 229 18.38 -6.78 -3.17
CA ARG A 229 18.46 -8.20 -2.84
C ARG A 229 18.81 -8.41 -1.38
N MET A 230 18.38 -9.53 -0.84
CA MET A 230 18.90 -10.04 0.41
C MET A 230 20.35 -10.52 0.21
N ASP A 231 21.16 -10.41 1.25
CA ASP A 231 22.36 -11.22 1.41
C ASP A 231 21.94 -12.65 1.77
N SER A 232 22.31 -13.64 0.95
CA SER A 232 21.98 -15.05 1.18
C SER A 232 22.85 -15.70 2.26
N ASP A 233 24.02 -15.12 2.53
CA ASP A 233 25.00 -15.65 3.46
C ASP A 233 24.71 -15.16 4.89
N GLU A 234 24.02 -14.02 5.02
CA GLU A 234 23.50 -13.53 6.30
C GLU A 234 22.17 -14.20 6.67
N LYS A 235 22.21 -15.11 7.66
CA LYS A 235 21.04 -15.82 8.15
C LYS A 235 19.94 -14.86 8.63
N GLY A 236 18.76 -14.98 8.01
CA GLY A 236 17.57 -14.18 8.38
C GLY A 236 17.52 -12.79 7.73
N HIS A 237 18.50 -12.44 6.90
CA HIS A 237 18.47 -11.21 6.13
C HIS A 237 17.34 -11.26 5.08
N THR A 238 16.55 -10.20 5.04
CA THR A 238 15.40 -10.06 4.12
C THR A 238 15.32 -8.62 3.63
N VAL A 239 14.67 -8.41 2.48
CA VAL A 239 14.33 -7.09 1.94
C VAL A 239 12.83 -7.04 1.70
N ALA A 240 12.12 -6.21 2.46
CA ALA A 240 10.67 -6.30 2.57
C ALA A 240 10.01 -4.92 2.63
N TYR A 241 8.67 -4.90 2.53
CA TYR A 241 7.86 -3.70 2.68
C TYR A 241 8.22 -2.57 1.69
N PRO A 242 8.17 -2.82 0.37
CA PRO A 242 8.40 -1.78 -0.61
C PRO A 242 7.34 -0.66 -0.48
N PHE A 243 7.78 0.58 -0.70
CA PHE A 243 6.95 1.76 -0.86
C PHE A 243 7.46 2.54 -2.06
N LEU A 244 6.63 2.68 -3.08
CA LEU A 244 6.96 3.26 -4.38
C LEU A 244 6.21 4.58 -4.56
N ILE A 245 6.94 5.64 -4.90
CA ILE A 245 6.38 6.94 -5.29
C ILE A 245 7.06 7.46 -6.55
N GLN A 246 6.37 8.31 -7.29
CA GLN A 246 6.98 9.17 -8.28
C GLN A 246 7.25 10.53 -7.63
N SER A 247 8.52 10.88 -7.42
CA SER A 247 8.90 12.11 -6.73
C SER A 247 9.07 13.31 -7.65
N ALA A 248 9.33 13.05 -8.93
CA ALA A 248 9.36 14.02 -10.01
C ALA A 248 9.03 13.31 -11.33
N PRO A 249 8.68 14.04 -12.41
CA PRO A 249 8.46 13.42 -13.72
C PRO A 249 9.63 12.50 -14.11
N GLY A 250 9.31 11.23 -14.36
CA GLY A 250 10.30 10.19 -14.71
C GLY A 250 11.28 9.77 -13.61
N GLN A 251 11.07 10.18 -12.35
CA GLN A 251 11.88 9.79 -11.19
C GLN A 251 11.03 9.03 -10.18
N PHE A 252 11.45 7.82 -9.86
CA PHE A 252 10.72 6.90 -8.97
C PHE A 252 11.58 6.55 -7.78
N ASP A 253 11.06 6.78 -6.58
CA ASP A 253 11.71 6.43 -5.33
C ASP A 253 11.07 5.16 -4.76
N VAL A 254 11.93 4.19 -4.45
CA VAL A 254 11.55 2.94 -3.77
C VAL A 254 12.20 2.95 -2.40
N MET A 255 11.38 2.97 -1.35
CA MET A 255 11.82 2.72 0.01
C MET A 255 11.51 1.28 0.40
N TYR A 256 12.37 0.66 1.20
CA TYR A 256 12.16 -0.70 1.66
C TYR A 256 12.91 -0.96 2.96
N SER A 257 12.40 -1.91 3.74
CA SER A 257 13.01 -2.33 4.99
C SER A 257 14.01 -3.46 4.76
N ARG A 258 15.13 -3.43 5.51
CA ARG A 258 15.91 -4.62 5.86
C ARG A 258 15.62 -4.90 7.33
N PRO A 259 14.69 -5.83 7.63
CA PRO A 259 14.19 -6.01 8.99
C PRO A 259 15.32 -6.11 10.01
N LEU A 260 15.20 -5.32 11.07
CA LEU A 260 16.11 -5.19 12.22
C LEU A 260 17.34 -4.27 12.07
N LYS A 261 17.57 -3.58 10.94
CA LYS A 261 18.72 -2.66 10.81
C LYS A 261 18.42 -1.30 10.20
N THR A 262 17.67 -1.21 9.09
CA THR A 262 17.49 0.08 8.37
C THR A 262 16.22 0.15 7.51
N ILE A 263 15.78 1.39 7.25
CA ILE A 263 14.95 1.72 6.08
C ILE A 263 15.92 2.22 5.00
N ASN A 264 15.86 1.61 3.83
CA ASN A 264 16.71 1.93 2.69
C ASN A 264 15.89 2.64 1.60
N HIS A 265 16.59 3.34 0.73
CA HIS A 265 16.02 4.13 -0.34
C HIS A 265 16.87 3.96 -1.60
N VAL A 266 16.20 3.82 -2.74
CA VAL A 266 16.81 3.84 -4.07
C VAL A 266 15.92 4.66 -5.00
N ARG A 267 16.56 5.46 -5.86
CA ARG A 267 15.90 6.22 -6.92
C ARG A 267 16.24 5.60 -8.27
N VAL A 268 15.23 5.39 -9.10
CA VAL A 268 15.38 4.93 -10.49
C VAL A 268 14.70 5.91 -11.43
N SER A 269 15.25 6.07 -12.64
CA SER A 269 14.67 6.90 -13.69
C SER A 269 13.80 6.08 -14.66
N SER A 270 12.93 6.75 -15.42
CA SER A 270 12.26 6.13 -16.57
C SER A 270 13.24 5.48 -17.53
N ALA A 271 14.38 6.10 -17.81
CA ALA A 271 15.40 5.51 -18.68
C ALA A 271 15.93 4.15 -18.17
N TRP A 272 16.12 4.00 -16.85
CA TRP A 272 16.51 2.72 -16.26
C TRP A 272 15.40 1.67 -16.39
N ILE A 273 14.14 2.08 -16.17
CA ILE A 273 12.96 1.21 -16.31
C ILE A 273 12.80 0.74 -17.76
N ASP A 274 12.92 1.66 -18.71
CA ASP A 274 12.75 1.39 -20.15
C ASP A 274 13.88 0.51 -20.68
N HIS A 275 15.11 0.72 -20.23
CA HIS A 275 16.24 -0.17 -20.54
C HIS A 275 16.01 -1.59 -19.97
N GLY A 276 15.49 -1.69 -18.74
CA GLY A 276 15.14 -2.96 -18.11
C GLY A 276 14.10 -3.76 -18.90
N LEU A 277 13.10 -3.08 -19.48
CA LEU A 277 12.12 -3.71 -20.37
C LEU A 277 12.76 -4.34 -21.61
N GLN A 278 13.75 -3.67 -22.21
CA GLN A 278 14.42 -4.14 -23.42
C GLN A 278 15.28 -5.39 -23.15
N GLN A 279 15.91 -5.45 -21.98
CA GLN A 279 16.69 -6.63 -21.59
C GLN A 279 15.80 -7.81 -21.16
N GLY A 280 14.67 -7.55 -20.51
CA GLY A 280 13.72 -8.59 -20.09
C GLY A 280 13.04 -9.31 -21.26
N THR A 281 12.95 -8.68 -22.44
CA THR A 281 12.51 -9.34 -23.68
C THR A 281 13.57 -10.21 -24.36
N ALA A 282 14.82 -10.19 -23.86
CA ALA A 282 15.96 -10.90 -24.43
C ALA A 282 16.38 -12.16 -23.64
N GLN A 283 15.67 -12.52 -22.57
CA GLN A 283 15.85 -13.81 -21.89
C GLN A 283 14.65 -14.73 -22.17
N PRO A 284 14.87 -15.93 -22.74
CA PRO A 284 13.83 -16.90 -23.08
C PRO A 284 13.16 -17.52 -21.85
#